data_AF-A0A2I0INH6-F1
#
_entry.id   AF-A0A2I0INH6-F1
#
_cell.length_a   1.000
_cell.length_b   1.000
_cell.length_c   1.000
_cell.angle_alpha   90.00
_cell.angle_beta   90.00
_cell.angle_gamma   90.00
#
_symmetry.space_group_name_H-M   'P 1'
#
loop_
_entity.id
_entity.type
_entity.pdbx_description
1 polymer ?
#
loop_
_entity_poly.entity_id
_entity_poly.type
_entity_poly.pdbx_seq_one_letter_code
_entity_poly.pdbx_strand_id
1 'polypeptide(L)'
;MILILNILSLYGFPSGISGSLGVHRTIEALKHAFAVKMNLGDPEYVNISAAFSDMMSVSFAKELKKTIYDNMTFSPGHYGGRWNQIHDHGTSHISVIDRECNAVSMTSTAISKGSSNVPPPAPANFIRPGKRSLTSMSPTIVLMDGRLKAVIGASGGGMITAGTTEVFLNHFAKGMDPFSSVISPRFYHHVH
;
A
#
# COMPACT_ATOMS: atom_id res chain seq x y z
N MET A 1 -2.02 2.53 -0.27
CA MET A 1 -1.48 3.50 0.70
C MET A 1 -2.59 4.26 1.41
N ILE A 2 -3.44 5.02 0.70
CA ILE A 2 -4.47 5.88 1.31
C ILE A 2 -5.37 5.17 2.33
N LEU A 3 -5.96 4.02 1.98
CA LEU A 3 -6.78 3.24 2.92
C LEU A 3 -6.02 2.87 4.21
N ILE A 4 -4.74 2.50 4.10
CA ILE A 4 -3.90 2.16 5.26
C ILE A 4 -3.74 3.37 6.17
N LEU A 5 -3.44 4.54 5.59
CA LEU A 5 -3.31 5.79 6.34
C LEU A 5 -4.63 6.21 6.99
N ASN A 6 -5.76 6.03 6.30
CA ASN A 6 -7.09 6.29 6.84
C ASN A 6 -7.43 5.39 8.04
N ILE A 7 -7.04 4.10 8.02
CA ILE A 7 -7.24 3.21 9.16
C ILE A 7 -6.34 3.64 10.33
N LEU A 8 -5.05 3.88 10.08
CA LEU A 8 -4.08 4.19 11.13
C LEU A 8 -4.33 5.54 11.79
N SER A 9 -4.86 6.53 11.06
CA SER A 9 -5.20 7.84 11.63
C SER A 9 -6.25 7.76 12.73
N LEU A 10 -7.07 6.71 12.76
CA LEU A 10 -8.11 6.48 13.77
C LEU A 10 -7.58 5.97 15.11
N TYR A 11 -6.27 5.69 15.22
CA TYR A 11 -5.61 5.30 16.48
C TYR A 11 -4.86 6.46 17.15
N GLY A 12 -4.77 7.62 16.48
CA GLY A 12 -4.03 8.79 16.94
C GLY A 12 -2.51 8.66 16.72
N PHE A 13 -1.84 9.79 16.51
CA PHE A 13 -0.39 9.85 16.27
C PHE A 13 0.32 10.63 17.38
N PRO A 14 1.54 10.23 17.80
CA PRO A 14 2.30 9.06 17.34
C PRO A 14 1.99 7.77 18.13
N SER A 15 1.27 7.86 19.25
CA SER A 15 1.07 6.74 20.19
C SER A 15 0.38 5.54 19.55
N GLY A 16 -0.56 5.76 18.64
CA GLY A 16 -1.32 4.70 17.98
C GLY A 16 -0.50 3.77 17.07
N ILE A 17 0.68 4.24 16.62
CA ILE A 17 1.57 3.54 15.70
C ILE A 17 2.98 3.29 16.26
N SER A 18 3.18 3.54 17.55
CA SER A 18 4.48 3.36 18.21
C SER A 18 4.57 2.01 18.95
N GLY A 19 5.79 1.50 19.10
CA GLY A 19 6.06 0.23 19.78
C GLY A 19 5.50 -1.00 19.07
N SER A 20 5.47 -2.13 19.77
CA SER A 20 4.98 -3.41 19.24
C SER A 20 3.51 -3.36 18.82
N LEU A 21 2.68 -2.65 19.58
CA LEU A 21 1.27 -2.48 19.27
C LEU A 21 1.05 -1.67 17.98
N GLY A 22 1.87 -0.65 17.75
CA GLY A 22 1.83 0.11 16.51
C GLY A 22 2.21 -0.71 15.28
N VAL A 23 3.21 -1.58 15.42
CA VAL A 23 3.60 -2.54 14.38
C VAL A 23 2.45 -3.50 14.09
N HIS A 24 1.84 -4.06 15.12
CA HIS A 24 0.67 -4.94 14.99
C HIS A 24 -0.46 -4.26 14.20
N ARG A 25 -0.88 -3.06 14.61
CA ARG A 25 -1.94 -2.30 13.92
C ARG A 25 -1.58 -1.98 12.47
N THR A 26 -0.30 -1.68 12.20
CA THR A 26 0.19 -1.42 10.82
C THR A 26 0.06 -2.68 9.96
N ILE A 27 0.44 -3.85 10.49
CA ILE A 27 0.31 -5.14 9.80
C ILE A 27 -1.16 -5.46 9.54
N GLU A 28 -2.04 -5.30 10.53
CA GLU A 28 -3.47 -5.54 10.36
C GLU A 28 -4.12 -4.60 9.33
N ALA A 29 -3.74 -3.33 9.33
CA ALA A 29 -4.20 -2.37 8.32
C ALA A 29 -3.71 -2.74 6.90
N LEU A 30 -2.46 -3.21 6.77
CA LEU A 30 -1.91 -3.72 5.51
C LEU A 30 -2.71 -4.92 4.99
N LYS A 31 -3.03 -5.89 5.86
CA LYS A 31 -3.84 -7.07 5.53
C LYS A 31 -5.19 -6.67 4.92
N HIS A 32 -5.94 -5.82 5.61
CA HIS A 32 -7.23 -5.34 5.11
C HIS A 32 -7.09 -4.58 3.79
N ALA A 33 -6.14 -3.65 3.69
CA ALA A 33 -5.96 -2.86 2.47
C ALA A 33 -5.56 -3.73 1.27
N PHE A 34 -4.73 -4.75 1.49
CA PHE A 34 -4.34 -5.69 0.45
C PHE A 34 -5.47 -6.62 0.02
N ALA A 35 -6.35 -7.03 0.94
CA ALA A 35 -7.54 -7.79 0.57
C ALA A 35 -8.48 -6.96 -0.31
N VAL A 36 -8.75 -5.70 0.04
CA VAL A 36 -9.59 -4.80 -0.78
C VAL A 36 -8.93 -4.52 -2.14
N LYS A 37 -7.59 -4.43 -2.19
CA LYS A 37 -6.83 -4.23 -3.44
C LYS A 37 -7.07 -5.35 -4.46
N MET A 38 -7.37 -6.57 -4.01
CA MET A 38 -7.64 -7.69 -4.91
C MET A 38 -8.89 -7.46 -5.79
N ASN A 39 -9.78 -6.54 -5.40
CA ASN A 39 -10.96 -6.16 -6.17
C ASN A 39 -10.67 -5.07 -7.23
N LEU A 40 -9.44 -4.56 -7.30
CA LEU A 40 -9.03 -3.62 -8.33
C LEU A 40 -8.56 -4.35 -9.60
N GLY A 41 -8.71 -3.69 -10.73
CA GLY A 41 -8.28 -4.13 -12.05
C GLY A 41 -8.26 -2.97 -13.04
N ASP A 42 -8.07 -3.26 -14.33
CA ASP A 42 -8.12 -2.23 -15.37
C ASP A 42 -9.55 -1.65 -15.49
N PRO A 43 -9.77 -0.35 -15.25
CA PRO A 43 -11.10 0.28 -15.28
C PRO A 43 -11.77 0.21 -16.66
N GLU A 44 -11.00 0.05 -17.74
CA GLU A 44 -11.56 -0.12 -19.10
C GLU A 44 -12.19 -1.51 -19.30
N TYR A 45 -11.87 -2.47 -18.42
CA TYR A 45 -12.31 -3.87 -18.53
C TYR A 45 -13.14 -4.36 -17.34
N VAL A 46 -13.04 -3.70 -16.19
CA VAL A 46 -13.67 -4.10 -14.92
C VAL A 46 -14.15 -2.86 -14.17
N ASN A 47 -15.38 -2.90 -13.64
CA ASN A 47 -15.88 -1.83 -12.80
C ASN A 47 -15.19 -1.85 -11.42
N ILE A 48 -14.43 -0.80 -11.11
CA ILE A 48 -13.70 -0.64 -9.85
C ILE A 48 -14.32 0.43 -8.92
N SER A 49 -15.42 1.07 -9.32
CA SER A 49 -15.93 2.28 -8.66
C SER A 49 -16.26 2.06 -7.19
N ALA A 50 -16.87 0.92 -6.84
CA ALA A 50 -17.18 0.58 -5.45
C ALA A 50 -15.90 0.41 -4.60
N ALA A 51 -14.97 -0.45 -5.05
CA ALA A 51 -13.71 -0.68 -4.35
C ALA A 51 -12.87 0.59 -4.22
N PHE A 52 -12.86 1.43 -5.26
CA PHE A 52 -12.17 2.72 -5.25
C PHE A 52 -12.80 3.68 -4.23
N SER A 53 -14.13 3.81 -4.23
CA SER A 53 -14.86 4.63 -3.26
C SER A 53 -14.61 4.17 -1.82
N ASP A 54 -14.64 2.85 -1.58
CA ASP A 54 -14.37 2.26 -0.27
C ASP A 54 -12.94 2.58 0.19
N MET A 55 -11.94 2.40 -0.68
CA MET A 55 -10.53 2.71 -0.35
C MET A 55 -10.28 4.18 -0.01
N MET A 56 -11.07 5.09 -0.58
CA MET A 56 -10.96 6.53 -0.32
C MET A 56 -11.81 6.98 0.88
N SER A 57 -12.73 6.14 1.35
CA SER A 57 -13.69 6.50 2.39
C SER A 57 -13.12 6.35 3.81
N VAL A 58 -13.26 7.40 4.61
CA VAL A 58 -12.94 7.38 6.04
C VAL A 58 -13.98 6.56 6.82
N SER A 59 -15.24 6.52 6.40
CA SER A 59 -16.26 5.70 7.07
C SER A 59 -15.98 4.21 6.88
N PHE A 60 -15.55 3.79 5.69
CA PHE A 60 -15.13 2.43 5.44
C PHE A 60 -13.90 2.05 6.27
N ALA A 61 -12.91 2.94 6.38
CA ALA A 61 -11.76 2.73 7.27
C ALA A 61 -12.17 2.56 8.75
N LYS A 62 -13.20 3.26 9.22
CA LYS A 62 -13.75 3.08 10.57
C LYS A 62 -14.39 1.71 10.76
N GLU A 63 -15.09 1.19 9.76
CA GLU A 63 -15.64 -0.18 9.82
C GLU A 63 -14.53 -1.23 9.86
N LEU A 64 -13.49 -1.09 9.03
CA LEU A 64 -12.32 -1.99 9.07
C LEU A 64 -11.56 -1.91 10.40
N LYS A 65 -11.45 -0.72 10.99
CA LYS A 65 -10.83 -0.57 12.32
C LYS A 65 -11.53 -1.42 13.39
N LYS A 66 -12.86 -1.57 13.32
CA LYS A 66 -13.62 -2.38 14.29
C LYS A 66 -13.25 -3.87 14.23
N THR A 67 -12.72 -4.33 13.10
CA THR A 67 -12.29 -5.73 12.91
C THR A 67 -10.81 -5.95 13.20
N ILE A 68 -10.07 -4.91 13.62
CA ILE A 68 -8.67 -4.98 14.04
C ILE A 68 -8.62 -5.04 15.57
N TYR A 69 -8.15 -6.17 16.09
CA TYR A 69 -8.04 -6.44 17.51
C TYR A 69 -6.59 -6.29 17.95
N ASP A 70 -6.32 -5.54 19.01
CA ASP A 70 -4.95 -5.21 19.45
C ASP A 70 -4.17 -6.42 20.02
N ASN A 71 -4.84 -7.54 20.29
CA ASN A 71 -4.28 -8.70 20.98
C ASN A 71 -4.25 -9.98 20.12
N MET A 72 -4.78 -9.97 18.90
CA MET A 72 -4.86 -11.17 18.07
C MET A 72 -4.87 -10.85 16.57
N THR A 73 -4.56 -11.87 15.79
CA THR A 73 -4.65 -11.86 14.32
C THR A 73 -5.56 -12.98 13.87
N PHE A 74 -6.15 -12.85 12.68
CA PHE A 74 -7.07 -13.85 12.14
C PHE A 74 -6.48 -14.58 10.93
N SER A 75 -7.20 -15.59 10.45
CA SER A 75 -6.89 -16.27 9.20
C SER A 75 -7.22 -15.37 7.99
N PRO A 76 -6.67 -15.64 6.80
CA PRO A 76 -6.88 -14.86 5.58
C PRO A 76 -8.34 -14.55 5.24
N GLY A 77 -9.24 -15.49 5.52
CA GLY A 77 -10.67 -15.36 5.27
C GLY A 77 -11.32 -14.19 6.01
N HIS A 78 -10.83 -13.83 7.21
CA HIS A 78 -11.32 -12.69 7.99
C HIS A 78 -11.11 -11.36 7.27
N TYR A 79 -9.97 -11.19 6.61
CA TYR A 79 -9.63 -9.96 5.91
C TYR A 79 -10.29 -9.87 4.53
N GLY A 80 -10.86 -10.98 4.04
CA GLY A 80 -11.36 -11.10 2.67
C GLY A 80 -10.28 -11.45 1.64
N GLY A 81 -9.12 -11.96 2.09
CA GLY A 81 -8.08 -12.47 1.20
C GLY A 81 -8.57 -13.76 0.53
N ARG A 82 -8.91 -13.68 -0.75
CA ARG A 82 -9.47 -14.80 -1.54
C ARG A 82 -8.55 -15.28 -2.66
N TRP A 83 -7.51 -14.51 -2.98
CA TRP A 83 -6.69 -14.69 -4.17
C TRP A 83 -5.21 -14.53 -3.82
N ASN A 84 -4.35 -15.16 -4.62
CA ASN A 84 -2.93 -15.06 -4.38
C ASN A 84 -2.33 -13.75 -4.85
N GLN A 85 -1.36 -13.28 -4.06
CA GLN A 85 -0.48 -12.19 -4.48
C GLN A 85 0.62 -12.70 -5.38
N ILE A 86 0.78 -12.06 -6.53
CA ILE A 86 1.87 -12.34 -7.45
C ILE A 86 3.14 -11.72 -6.87
N HIS A 87 4.17 -12.54 -6.73
CA HIS A 87 5.50 -12.09 -6.36
C HIS A 87 6.21 -11.61 -7.62
N ASP A 88 6.66 -10.36 -7.57
CA ASP A 88 7.39 -9.73 -8.67
C ASP A 88 8.60 -8.97 -8.11
N HIS A 89 9.64 -8.86 -8.92
CA HIS A 89 10.92 -8.20 -8.61
C HIS A 89 11.35 -7.36 -9.81
N GLY A 90 12.48 -6.66 -9.72
CA GLY A 90 13.00 -5.88 -10.87
C GLY A 90 12.36 -4.50 -11.03
N THR A 91 11.81 -3.94 -9.96
CA THR A 91 11.34 -2.55 -9.93
C THR A 91 12.47 -1.61 -9.52
N SER A 92 12.53 -0.42 -10.12
CA SER A 92 13.34 0.71 -9.67
C SER A 92 12.46 1.94 -9.46
N HIS A 93 12.84 2.78 -8.49
CA HIS A 93 12.15 4.02 -8.18
C HIS A 93 13.14 5.19 -8.18
N ILE A 94 12.73 6.32 -8.74
CA ILE A 94 13.49 7.57 -8.71
C ILE A 94 12.57 8.72 -8.27
N SER A 95 13.11 9.56 -7.39
CA SER A 95 12.48 10.79 -6.90
C SER A 95 13.43 11.94 -7.15
N VAL A 96 12.95 13.01 -7.79
CA VAL A 96 13.75 14.21 -8.12
C VAL A 96 13.00 15.45 -7.65
N ILE A 97 13.71 16.36 -7.00
CA ILE A 97 13.25 17.70 -6.65
C ILE A 97 14.33 18.68 -7.09
N ASP A 98 13.97 19.72 -7.82
CA ASP A 98 14.91 20.77 -8.24
C ASP A 98 14.81 22.04 -7.38
N ARG A 99 15.62 23.06 -7.71
CA ARG A 99 15.69 24.33 -6.97
C ARG A 99 14.42 25.18 -7.11
N GLU A 100 13.62 24.94 -8.14
CA GLU A 100 12.36 25.64 -8.39
C GLU A 100 11.17 24.92 -7.75
N CYS A 101 11.44 23.87 -6.96
CA CYS A 101 10.44 23.00 -6.34
C CYS A 101 9.60 22.19 -7.34
N ASN A 102 10.10 21.98 -8.57
CA ASN A 102 9.50 20.97 -9.45
C ASN A 102 9.80 19.58 -8.87
N ALA A 103 8.82 18.68 -8.93
CA ALA A 103 8.92 17.35 -8.35
C ALA A 103 8.54 16.26 -9.35
N VAL A 104 9.35 15.22 -9.42
CA VAL A 104 9.10 14.02 -10.22
C VAL A 104 9.19 12.78 -9.32
N SER A 105 8.14 11.96 -9.34
CA SER A 105 8.12 10.63 -8.72
C SER A 105 7.86 9.59 -9.80
N MET A 106 8.83 8.71 -10.06
CA MET A 106 8.73 7.73 -11.14
C MET A 106 9.11 6.34 -10.64
N THR A 107 8.26 5.36 -10.93
CA THR A 107 8.52 3.95 -10.66
C THR A 107 8.49 3.21 -11.99
N SER A 108 9.58 2.52 -12.31
CA SER A 108 9.70 1.71 -13.52
C SER A 108 9.88 0.25 -13.12
N THR A 109 9.22 -0.67 -13.82
CA THR A 109 9.27 -2.09 -13.48
C THR A 109 9.30 -2.94 -14.74
N ALA A 110 10.15 -3.96 -14.73
CA ALA A 110 10.06 -5.08 -15.65
C ALA A 110 9.31 -6.20 -14.93
N ILE A 111 8.13 -6.57 -15.41
CA ILE A 111 7.30 -7.60 -14.78
C ILE A 111 7.86 -8.97 -15.17
N SER A 112 8.23 -9.78 -14.18
CA SER A 112 8.60 -11.17 -14.43
C SER A 112 7.37 -12.02 -14.73
N LYS A 113 7.44 -12.92 -15.72
CA LYS A 113 6.35 -13.86 -16.01
C LYS A 113 6.13 -14.77 -14.79
N GLY A 114 4.90 -14.82 -14.31
CA GLY A 114 4.51 -15.69 -13.20
C GLY A 114 4.81 -17.17 -13.50
N SER A 115 5.23 -17.90 -12.47
CA SER A 115 5.40 -19.36 -12.53
C SER A 115 4.05 -20.07 -12.67
N SER A 116 4.01 -21.16 -13.44
CA SER A 116 2.80 -21.97 -13.67
C SER A 116 2.23 -22.63 -12.40
N ASN A 117 2.98 -22.60 -11.29
CA ASN A 117 2.61 -23.24 -10.03
C ASN A 117 1.90 -22.30 -9.04
N VAL A 118 1.54 -21.08 -9.46
CA VAL A 118 0.82 -20.13 -8.60
C VAL A 118 -0.67 -20.12 -8.96
N PRO A 119 -1.57 -20.25 -7.97
CA PRO A 119 -3.01 -20.07 -8.17
C PRO A 119 -3.37 -18.78 -8.91
N PRO A 120 -4.48 -18.77 -9.66
CA PRO A 120 -4.82 -17.66 -10.54
C PRO A 120 -5.03 -16.36 -9.74
N PRO A 121 -4.74 -15.19 -10.34
CA PRO A 121 -5.05 -13.91 -9.72
C PRO A 121 -6.58 -13.74 -9.59
N ALA A 122 -7.03 -12.69 -8.91
CA ALA A 122 -8.45 -12.37 -8.87
C ALA A 122 -9.04 -12.28 -10.30
N PRO A 123 -10.30 -12.68 -10.53
CA PRO A 123 -10.94 -12.60 -11.86
C PRO A 123 -10.85 -11.21 -12.51
N ALA A 124 -10.89 -10.15 -11.71
CA ALA A 124 -10.67 -8.77 -12.14
C ALA A 124 -9.30 -8.54 -12.82
N ASN A 125 -8.34 -9.42 -12.61
CA ASN A 125 -6.95 -9.35 -13.06
C ASN A 125 -6.56 -10.46 -14.04
N PHE A 126 -7.53 -11.22 -14.56
CA PHE A 126 -7.28 -12.16 -15.65
C PHE A 126 -6.75 -11.44 -16.90
N ILE A 127 -5.80 -12.10 -17.56
CA ILE A 127 -5.13 -11.62 -18.77
C ILE A 127 -6.15 -11.50 -19.90
N ARG A 128 -6.14 -10.36 -20.59
CA ARG A 128 -6.90 -10.13 -21.83
C ARG A 128 -6.05 -9.29 -22.79
N PRO A 129 -6.17 -9.48 -24.12
CA PRO A 129 -5.50 -8.61 -25.09
C PRO A 129 -5.83 -7.13 -24.82
N GLY A 130 -4.81 -6.27 -24.83
CA GLY A 130 -4.97 -4.83 -24.60
C GLY A 130 -5.28 -4.40 -23.16
N LYS A 131 -5.52 -5.33 -22.24
CA LYS A 131 -5.79 -5.02 -20.82
C LYS A 131 -4.49 -4.80 -20.06
N ARG A 132 -4.45 -3.73 -19.26
CA ARG A 132 -3.32 -3.43 -18.37
C ARG A 132 -3.34 -4.36 -17.17
N SER A 133 -2.17 -4.85 -16.78
CA SER A 133 -2.00 -5.61 -15.55
C SER A 133 -2.13 -4.70 -14.33
N LEU A 134 -2.76 -5.19 -13.25
CA LEU A 134 -2.70 -4.52 -11.96
C LEU A 134 -1.25 -4.44 -11.46
N THR A 135 -0.87 -3.28 -10.95
CA THR A 135 0.48 -3.03 -10.43
C THR A 135 0.45 -2.67 -8.94
N SER A 136 1.58 -2.90 -8.28
CA SER A 136 1.83 -2.48 -6.89
C SER A 136 2.65 -1.18 -6.78
N MET A 137 3.06 -0.61 -7.91
CA MET A 137 3.77 0.67 -7.98
C MET A 137 2.99 1.77 -7.24
N SER A 138 3.69 2.58 -6.46
CA SER A 138 3.10 3.66 -5.67
C SER A 138 4.00 4.91 -5.65
N PRO A 139 4.31 5.53 -6.81
CA PRO A 139 4.98 6.82 -6.83
C PRO A 139 4.10 7.87 -6.13
N THR A 140 4.65 8.56 -5.15
CA THR A 140 3.86 9.43 -4.25
C THR A 140 4.51 10.81 -4.15
N ILE A 141 3.70 11.85 -4.38
CA ILE A 141 4.05 13.23 -4.06
C ILE A 141 3.16 13.65 -2.89
N VAL A 142 3.77 14.17 -1.84
CA VAL A 142 3.09 14.64 -0.64
C VAL A 142 3.07 16.16 -0.65
N LEU A 143 1.86 16.72 -0.55
CA LEU A 143 1.63 18.14 -0.41
C LEU A 143 1.13 18.45 1.01
N MET A 144 1.53 19.60 1.54
CA MET A 144 1.01 20.17 2.78
C MET A 144 0.59 21.60 2.49
N ASP A 145 -0.68 21.92 2.72
CA ASP A 145 -1.27 23.23 2.41
C ASP A 145 -1.00 23.69 0.96
N GLY A 146 -1.11 22.75 0.02
CA GLY A 146 -0.87 22.98 -1.40
C GLY A 146 0.61 23.09 -1.80
N ARG A 147 1.56 22.99 -0.85
CA ARG A 147 3.00 23.09 -1.12
C ARG A 147 3.66 21.72 -1.08
N LEU A 148 4.65 21.52 -1.95
CA LEU A 148 5.46 20.30 -1.96
C LEU A 148 6.13 20.09 -0.60
N LYS A 149 5.93 18.90 -0.03
CA LYS A 149 6.54 18.52 1.25
C LYS A 149 7.49 17.32 1.14
N ALA A 150 7.15 16.32 0.33
CA ALA A 150 8.03 15.19 0.07
C ALA A 150 7.69 14.50 -1.26
N VAL A 151 8.67 13.77 -1.79
CA VAL A 151 8.49 12.81 -2.86
C VAL A 151 8.96 11.45 -2.33
N ILE A 152 8.09 10.44 -2.38
CA ILE A 152 8.33 9.15 -1.76
C ILE A 152 7.95 8.04 -2.74
N GLY A 153 8.74 6.98 -2.75
CA GLY A 153 8.38 5.73 -3.38
C GLY A 153 9.30 4.60 -2.96
N ALA A 154 9.01 3.42 -3.46
CA ALA A 154 9.75 2.20 -3.14
C ALA A 154 9.82 1.29 -4.38
N SER A 155 10.72 0.33 -4.31
CA SER A 155 10.84 -0.80 -5.25
C SER A 155 10.57 -2.12 -4.52
N GLY A 156 10.40 -3.21 -5.28
CA GLY A 156 10.23 -4.57 -4.72
C GLY A 156 8.85 -5.21 -4.95
N GLY A 157 8.21 -4.95 -6.10
CA GLY A 157 6.96 -5.60 -6.49
C GLY A 157 5.83 -5.43 -5.47
N GLY A 158 5.30 -6.54 -4.95
CA GLY A 158 4.20 -6.55 -3.97
C GLY A 158 4.47 -5.72 -2.71
N MET A 159 5.74 -5.54 -2.35
CA MET A 159 6.18 -4.81 -1.16
C MET A 159 6.12 -3.28 -1.31
N ILE A 160 6.02 -2.76 -2.53
CA ILE A 160 6.14 -1.30 -2.79
C ILE A 160 5.12 -0.50 -1.98
N THR A 161 3.85 -0.91 -1.97
CA THR A 161 2.81 -0.17 -1.27
C THR A 161 3.06 -0.11 0.24
N ALA A 162 3.52 -1.20 0.84
CA ALA A 162 3.87 -1.25 2.26
C ALA A 162 5.11 -0.39 2.55
N GLY A 163 6.17 -0.55 1.76
CA GLY A 163 7.42 0.21 1.92
C GLY A 163 7.21 1.72 1.80
N THR A 164 6.46 2.19 0.79
CA THR A 164 6.11 3.61 0.65
C THR A 164 5.31 4.12 1.86
N THR A 165 4.37 3.31 2.36
CA THR A 165 3.55 3.66 3.53
C THR A 165 4.40 3.77 4.79
N GLU A 166 5.34 2.86 5.01
CA GLU A 166 6.20 2.88 6.19
C GLU A 166 7.18 4.06 6.18
N VAL A 167 7.78 4.39 5.03
CA VAL A 167 8.63 5.59 4.89
C VAL A 167 7.81 6.86 5.19
N PHE A 168 6.58 6.93 4.68
CA PHE A 168 5.66 8.02 5.01
C PHE A 168 5.39 8.12 6.52
N LEU A 169 5.05 7.02 7.17
CA LEU A 169 4.76 7.00 8.62
C LEU A 169 5.99 7.34 9.46
N ASN A 170 7.16 6.82 9.09
CA ASN A 170 8.41 7.10 9.79
C ASN A 170 8.74 8.60 9.74
N HIS A 171 8.62 9.23 8.57
CA HIS A 171 8.93 10.64 8.43
C HIS A 171 7.87 11.54 9.07
N PHE A 172 6.60 11.35 8.70
CA PHE A 172 5.54 12.31 9.05
C PHE A 172 4.86 12.03 10.39
N ALA A 173 4.71 10.76 10.77
CA ALA A 173 4.00 10.40 11.99
C ALA A 173 4.96 10.14 13.17
N LYS A 174 6.17 9.63 12.91
CA LYS A 174 7.20 9.41 13.94
C LYS A 174 8.26 10.51 14.01
N GLY A 175 8.25 11.46 13.06
CA GLY A 175 9.15 12.62 13.07
C GLY A 175 10.61 12.29 12.75
N MET A 176 10.88 11.16 12.10
CA MET A 176 12.24 10.77 11.72
C MET A 176 12.76 11.63 10.56
N ASP A 177 14.07 11.86 10.48
CA ASP A 177 14.66 12.51 9.32
C ASP A 177 14.54 11.63 8.05
N PRO A 178 14.70 12.19 6.84
CA PRO A 178 14.52 11.45 5.60
C PRO A 178 15.40 10.19 5.47
N PHE A 179 16.67 10.25 5.89
CA PHE A 179 17.57 9.11 5.77
C PHE A 179 17.16 7.99 6.73
N SER A 180 16.96 8.33 8.01
CA SER A 180 16.49 7.37 9.02
C SER A 180 15.14 6.74 8.64
N SER A 181 14.25 7.52 8.02
CA SER A 181 12.93 7.04 7.58
C SER A 181 13.04 5.92 6.53
N VAL A 182 14.07 5.98 5.67
CA VAL A 182 14.33 5.01 4.59
C VAL A 182 15.08 3.79 5.09
N ILE A 183 16.09 3.96 5.95
CA ILE A 183 16.92 2.84 6.44
C ILE A 183 16.28 2.05 7.59
N SER A 184 15.21 2.58 8.20
CA SER A 184 14.46 1.87 9.24
C SER A 184 14.00 0.49 8.76
N PRO A 185 14.00 -0.53 9.64
CA PRO A 185 13.35 -1.81 9.37
C PRO A 185 11.90 -1.61 8.92
N ARG A 186 11.48 -2.48 7.99
CA ARG A 186 10.19 -2.46 7.32
C ARG A 186 9.48 -3.79 7.47
N PHE A 187 8.17 -3.75 7.59
CA PHE A 187 7.31 -4.90 7.77
C PHE A 187 6.47 -5.13 6.52
N TYR A 188 6.53 -6.36 6.03
CA TYR A 188 5.74 -6.80 4.90
C TYR A 188 4.80 -7.91 5.35
N HIS A 189 3.60 -7.93 4.80
CA HIS A 189 2.66 -9.01 5.06
C HIS A 189 1.94 -9.42 3.79
N HIS A 190 1.71 -10.72 3.68
CA HIS A 190 1.03 -11.37 2.58
C HIS A 190 -0.14 -12.15 3.14
N VAL A 191 -1.35 -11.79 2.72
CA VAL A 191 -2.57 -12.52 3.09
C VAL A 191 -2.67 -13.73 2.16
N HIS A 192 -2.22 -14.89 2.63
CA HIS A 192 -2.32 -16.19 1.95
C HIS A 192 -3.03 -17.19 2.85
#